data_AF-A0A0G9HD00-F1
#
_entry.id   AF-A0A0G9HD00-F1
#
_cell.length_a   1.000
_cell.length_b   1.000
_cell.length_c   1.000
_cell.angle_alpha   90.00
_cell.angle_beta   90.00
_cell.angle_gamma   90.00
#
_symmetry.space_group_name_H-M   'P 1'
#
loop_
_entity.id
_entity.type
_entity.pdbx_description
1 polymer ?
#
loop_
_entity_poly.entity_id
_entity_poly.type
_entity_poly.pdbx_seq_one_letter_code
_entity_poly.pdbx_strand_id
1 'polypeptide(L)'
;MTHYNRHITSYVHNGRIGVLVEFDIPELAARDDAFLAVAHGVAMHIAASDPASLDALLDERYVVDPDITVAELIHESGILLQTSFALTRFVRWAAESDKPAELPDPPRTPAVIQAAANWD
;
A
#
# COMPACT_ATOMS: atom_id res chain seq x y z
N MET A 1 30.32 15.29 -7.12
CA MET A 1 29.80 13.92 -6.95
C MET A 1 28.38 14.06 -6.45
N THR A 2 27.38 13.55 -7.17
CA THR A 2 25.98 13.67 -6.75
C THR A 2 25.74 12.77 -5.55
N HIS A 3 25.27 13.33 -4.44
CA HIS A 3 24.92 12.57 -3.25
C HIS A 3 23.49 12.05 -3.37
N TYR A 4 23.34 10.73 -3.23
CA TYR A 4 22.05 10.05 -3.19
C TYR A 4 21.67 9.79 -1.73
N ASN A 5 20.41 10.03 -1.42
CA ASN A 5 19.82 9.76 -0.12
C ASN A 5 18.65 8.79 -0.27
N ARG A 6 18.45 7.96 0.75
CA ARG A 6 17.23 7.17 0.86
C ARG A 6 16.10 8.07 1.36
N HIS A 7 15.05 8.18 0.55
CA HIS A 7 13.81 8.84 0.92
C HIS A 7 12.74 7.79 1.21
N ILE A 8 12.10 7.87 2.36
CA ILE A 8 11.01 6.97 2.74
C ILE A 8 9.71 7.76 2.76
N THR A 9 8.74 7.32 1.97
CA THR A 9 7.35 7.82 2.02
C THR A 9 6.44 6.75 2.62
N SER A 10 5.43 7.20 3.36
CA SER A 10 4.41 6.34 3.96
C SER A 10 3.01 6.73 3.54
N TYR A 11 2.11 5.75 3.42
CA TYR A 11 0.68 5.98 3.26
C TYR A 11 -0.12 5.04 4.17
N VAL A 12 -1.16 5.57 4.82
CA VAL A 12 -2.06 4.78 5.67
C VAL A 12 -3.49 4.99 5.19
N HIS A 13 -4.14 3.90 4.78
CA HIS A 13 -5.52 3.92 4.32
C HIS A 13 -6.47 3.50 5.45
N ASN A 14 -7.25 4.45 5.96
CA ASN A 14 -8.31 4.23 6.95
C ASN A 14 -7.88 3.42 8.19
N GLY A 15 -6.59 3.46 8.55
CA GLY A 15 -6.02 2.68 9.65
C GLY A 15 -5.99 1.16 9.44
N ARG A 16 -6.32 0.65 8.25
CA ARG A 16 -6.38 -0.79 7.94
C ARG A 16 -5.24 -1.28 7.06
N ILE A 17 -4.70 -0.41 6.20
CA ILE A 17 -3.56 -0.73 5.33
C ILE A 17 -2.49 0.33 5.56
N GLY A 18 -1.26 -0.10 5.86
CA GLY A 18 -0.08 0.75 5.95
C GLY A 18 0.93 0.37 4.89
N VAL A 19 1.51 1.38 4.23
CA VAL A 19 2.55 1.21 3.20
C VAL A 19 3.75 2.07 3.55
N LEU A 20 4.95 1.51 3.37
CA LEU A 20 6.22 2.25 3.34
C LEU A 20 6.92 1.95 2.02
N VAL A 21 7.44 3.00 1.39
CA VAL A 21 8.18 2.91 0.12
C VAL A 21 9.50 3.62 0.28
N GLU A 22 10.58 2.97 -0.15
CA GLU A 22 11.94 3.53 -0.11
C GLU A 22 12.44 3.83 -1.52
N PHE A 23 12.82 5.08 -1.74
CA PHE A 23 13.42 5.56 -2.98
C PHE A 23 14.90 5.88 -2.79
N ASP A 24 15.69 5.63 -3.83
CA ASP A 24 17.04 6.17 -3.98
C ASP A 24 16.99 7.38 -4.91
N ILE A 25 17.33 8.55 -4.40
CA ILE A 25 17.15 9.83 -5.10
C ILE A 25 18.26 10.83 -4.74
N PRO A 26 18.68 11.73 -5.64
CA PRO A 26 19.61 12.81 -5.27
C PRO A 26 19.06 13.70 -4.17
N GLU A 27 19.92 14.09 -3.23
CA GLU A 27 19.54 14.86 -2.03
C GLU A 27 18.76 16.15 -2.36
N LEU A 28 19.15 16.83 -3.43
CA LEU A 28 18.50 18.07 -3.87
C LEU A 28 17.08 17.85 -4.44
N ALA A 29 16.80 16.67 -4.99
CA ALA A 29 15.50 16.32 -5.55
C ALA A 29 14.57 15.65 -4.51
N ALA A 30 15.11 15.16 -3.39
CA ALA A 30 14.35 14.47 -2.35
C ALA A 30 13.30 15.36 -1.63
N ARG A 31 13.33 16.68 -1.86
CA ARG A 31 12.39 17.66 -1.33
C ARG A 31 11.55 18.36 -2.41
N ASP A 32 11.70 17.95 -3.67
CA ASP A 32 10.94 18.52 -4.77
C ASP A 32 9.47 18.07 -4.70
N ASP A 33 8.54 19.02 -4.86
CA ASP A 33 7.11 18.74 -4.72
C ASP A 33 6.59 17.74 -5.77
N ALA A 34 7.15 17.73 -6.98
CA ALA A 34 6.77 16.79 -8.02
C ALA A 34 7.23 15.37 -7.65
N PHE A 35 8.44 15.22 -7.09
CA PHE A 35 8.89 13.94 -6.56
C PHE A 35 7.99 13.46 -5.40
N LEU A 36 7.72 14.34 -4.42
CA LEU A 36 6.91 13.99 -3.25
C LEU A 36 5.48 13.56 -3.65
N ALA A 37 4.90 14.21 -4.66
CA ALA A 37 3.60 13.83 -5.21
C ALA A 37 3.61 12.42 -5.82
N VAL A 38 4.64 12.10 -6.61
CA VAL A 38 4.81 10.77 -7.22
C VAL A 38 5.07 9.70 -6.15
N ALA A 39 5.96 9.97 -5.20
CA ALA A 39 6.26 9.05 -4.09
C ALA A 39 5.01 8.71 -3.28
N HIS A 40 4.18 9.70 -2.97
CA HIS A 40 2.91 9.51 -2.27
C HIS A 40 1.90 8.73 -3.14
N GLY A 41 1.78 9.08 -4.43
CA GLY A 41 0.91 8.39 -5.38
C GLY A 41 1.25 6.91 -5.52
N VAL A 42 2.55 6.57 -5.59
CA VAL A 42 3.01 5.18 -5.61
C VAL A 42 2.67 4.45 -4.32
N ALA A 43 2.82 5.09 -3.14
CA ALA A 43 2.42 4.47 -1.87
C ALA A 43 0.91 4.20 -1.80
N MET A 44 0.08 5.11 -2.33
CA MET A 44 -1.37 4.90 -2.48
C MET A 44 -1.69 3.75 -3.44
N HIS A 45 -1.01 3.68 -4.57
CA HIS A 45 -1.18 2.62 -5.56
C HIS A 45 -0.88 1.26 -4.93
N ILE A 46 0.27 1.09 -4.28
CA ILE A 46 0.65 -0.15 -3.56
C ILE A 46 -0.43 -0.53 -2.55
N ALA A 47 -0.97 0.44 -1.79
CA ALA A 47 -2.02 0.14 -0.82
C ALA A 47 -3.26 -0.50 -1.46
N ALA A 48 -3.61 -0.03 -2.67
CA ALA A 48 -4.77 -0.49 -3.43
C ALA A 48 -4.53 -1.79 -4.22
N SER A 49 -3.34 -1.97 -4.83
CA SER A 49 -3.08 -3.07 -5.77
C SER A 49 -2.47 -4.32 -5.14
N ASP A 50 -1.84 -4.22 -3.96
CA ASP A 50 -1.19 -5.34 -3.27
C ASP A 50 -0.16 -6.10 -4.13
N PRO A 51 0.84 -5.41 -4.72
CA PRO A 51 1.82 -6.02 -5.60
C PRO A 51 2.66 -7.07 -4.87
N ALA A 52 2.87 -8.22 -5.51
CA ALA A 52 3.62 -9.33 -4.92
C ALA A 52 5.14 -9.08 -4.84
N SER A 53 5.67 -8.19 -5.68
CA SER A 53 7.10 -7.88 -5.75
C SER A 53 7.34 -6.49 -6.37
N LEU A 54 8.59 -6.04 -6.36
CA LEU A 54 9.01 -4.81 -7.05
C LEU A 54 8.76 -4.89 -8.56
N ASP A 55 9.12 -6.00 -9.20
CA ASP A 55 8.93 -6.18 -10.64
C ASP A 55 7.43 -6.17 -10.98
N ALA A 56 6.61 -6.87 -10.19
CA ALA A 56 5.15 -6.86 -10.37
C ALA A 56 4.57 -5.46 -10.23
N LEU A 57 5.00 -4.68 -9.22
CA LEU A 57 4.60 -3.29 -9.04
C LEU A 57 4.96 -2.44 -10.27
N LEU A 58 6.17 -2.58 -10.81
CA LEU A 58 6.63 -1.77 -11.94
C LEU A 58 5.83 -2.06 -13.23
N ASP A 59 5.35 -3.29 -13.40
CA ASP A 59 4.52 -3.72 -14.52
C ASP A 59 3.03 -3.37 -14.38
N GLU A 60 2.58 -3.01 -13.17
CA GLU A 60 1.17 -2.67 -12.91
C GLU A 60 0.76 -1.34 -13.59
N ARG A 61 -0.50 -1.29 -14.04
CA ARG A 61 -1.12 -0.04 -14.52
C ARG A 61 -1.37 0.89 -13.35
N TYR A 62 -0.98 2.14 -13.49
CA TYR A 62 -1.07 3.09 -12.40
C TYR A 62 -2.55 3.39 -12.08
N VAL A 63 -2.90 3.40 -10.78
CA VAL A 63 -4.30 3.46 -10.35
C VAL A 63 -4.96 4.80 -10.67
N VAL A 64 -4.18 5.89 -10.68
CA VAL A 64 -4.69 7.23 -11.00
C VAL A 64 -4.74 7.46 -12.51
N ASP A 65 -3.81 6.87 -13.26
CA ASP A 65 -3.74 6.94 -14.72
C ASP A 65 -3.46 5.54 -15.31
N PRO A 66 -4.52 4.78 -15.65
CA PRO A 66 -4.37 3.41 -16.13
C PRO A 66 -3.73 3.27 -17.53
N ASP A 67 -3.51 4.38 -18.25
CA ASP A 67 -2.90 4.35 -19.58
C ASP A 67 -1.39 4.13 -19.49
N ILE A 68 -0.78 4.38 -18.34
CA ILE A 68 0.66 4.17 -18.07
C ILE A 68 0.88 3.12 -16.97
N THR A 69 2.06 2.54 -16.98
CA THR A 69 2.57 1.67 -15.91
C THR A 69 3.25 2.49 -14.80
N VAL A 70 3.47 1.88 -13.64
CA VAL A 70 4.26 2.52 -12.56
C VAL A 70 5.71 2.78 -13.01
N ALA A 71 6.29 1.89 -13.81
CA ALA A 71 7.61 2.11 -14.40
C ALA A 71 7.65 3.37 -15.30
N GLU A 72 6.66 3.53 -16.17
CA GLU A 72 6.53 4.70 -17.05
C GLU A 72 6.31 5.97 -16.23
N LEU A 73 5.45 5.94 -15.21
CA LEU A 73 5.27 7.05 -14.27
C LEU A 73 6.60 7.50 -13.65
N ILE A 74 7.40 6.57 -13.13
CA ILE A 74 8.71 6.87 -12.51
C ILE A 74 9.67 7.44 -13.57
N HIS A 75 9.69 6.86 -14.77
CA HIS A 75 10.55 7.32 -15.86
C HIS A 75 10.21 8.75 -16.30
N GLU A 76 8.94 9.03 -16.57
CA GLU A 76 8.46 10.36 -16.95
C GLU A 76 8.69 11.40 -15.85
N SER A 77 8.50 11.01 -14.59
CA SER A 77 8.81 11.85 -13.44
C SER A 77 10.29 12.21 -13.38
N GLY A 78 11.18 11.26 -13.69
CA GLY A 78 12.62 11.52 -13.77
C GLY A 78 12.99 12.51 -14.88
N ILE A 79 12.30 12.44 -16.03
CA ILE A 79 12.46 13.41 -17.12
C ILE A 79 12.05 14.81 -16.64
N LEU A 80 10.90 14.94 -15.98
CA LEU A 80 10.40 16.23 -15.47
C LEU A 80 11.33 16.84 -14.42
N LEU A 81 11.80 16.01 -13.49
CA LEU A 81 12.74 16.41 -12.43
C LEU A 81 14.17 16.65 -12.94
N GLN A 82 14.44 16.36 -14.22
CA GLN A 82 15.77 16.38 -14.82
C GLN A 82 16.78 15.54 -14.01
N THR A 83 16.31 14.43 -13.42
CA THR A 83 17.12 13.56 -12.58
C THR A 83 16.56 12.14 -12.56
N SER A 84 17.41 11.15 -12.28
CA SER A 84 16.97 9.77 -12.11
C SER A 84 16.76 9.45 -10.64
N PHE A 85 15.70 8.71 -10.32
CA PHE A 85 15.48 8.10 -9.03
C PHE A 85 14.94 6.68 -9.21
N ALA A 86 15.05 5.86 -8.18
CA ALA A 86 14.61 4.47 -8.24
C ALA A 86 13.77 4.11 -7.01
N LEU A 87 12.69 3.36 -7.22
CA LEU A 87 12.01 2.66 -6.14
C LEU A 87 12.82 1.41 -5.80
N THR A 88 13.31 1.31 -4.57
CA THR A 88 14.24 0.23 -4.17
C THR A 88 13.55 -0.92 -3.44
N ARG A 89 12.54 -0.61 -2.63
CA ARG A 89 11.73 -1.58 -1.90
C ARG A 89 10.46 -0.95 -1.35
N PHE A 90 9.50 -1.78 -1.00
CA PHE A 90 8.32 -1.38 -0.26
C PHE A 90 7.90 -2.47 0.72
N VAL A 91 7.06 -2.11 1.68
CA VAL A 91 6.26 -3.06 2.47
C VAL A 91 4.83 -2.57 2.49
N ARG A 92 3.90 -3.52 2.38
CA ARG A 92 2.47 -3.31 2.59
C ARG A 92 2.02 -4.19 3.74
N TRP A 93 1.40 -3.58 4.72
CA TRP A 93 0.80 -4.25 5.87
C TRP A 93 -0.71 -4.06 5.80
N ALA A 94 -1.47 -5.15 5.72
CA ALA A 94 -2.92 -5.13 5.83
C ALA A 94 -3.33 -5.78 7.15
N ALA A 95 -4.22 -5.13 7.90
CA ALA A 95 -4.83 -5.71 9.09
C ALA A 95 -5.65 -6.94 8.69
N GLU A 96 -5.44 -8.05 9.39
CA GLU A 96 -6.19 -9.29 9.19
C GLU A 96 -7.70 -9.03 9.31
N SER A 97 -8.49 -9.79 8.55
CA SER A 97 -9.94 -9.72 8.64
C SER A 97 -10.39 -10.57 9.82
N ASP A 98 -11.10 -9.98 10.77
CA ASP A 98 -11.67 -10.64 11.95
C ASP A 98 -12.79 -11.65 11.61
N LYS A 99 -12.90 -12.10 10.35
CA LYS A 99 -13.90 -13.09 9.98
C LYS A 99 -13.46 -14.41 10.62
N PRO A 100 -14.19 -14.93 11.63
CA PRO A 100 -13.89 -16.27 12.13
C PRO A 100 -13.91 -17.20 10.93
N ALA A 101 -12.97 -18.15 10.85
CA ALA A 101 -13.11 -19.30 9.98
C ALA A 101 -14.54 -19.80 10.16
N GLU A 102 -15.30 -19.81 9.05
CA GLU A 102 -16.73 -20.11 8.96
C GLU A 102 -17.24 -20.86 10.19
N LEU A 103 -17.95 -20.14 11.09
CA LEU A 103 -18.51 -20.77 12.29
C LEU A 103 -19.29 -21.99 11.82
N PRO A 104 -19.05 -23.20 12.38
CA PRO A 104 -19.80 -24.37 11.98
C PRO A 104 -21.29 -24.06 12.09
N ASP A 105 -22.04 -24.43 11.06
CA ASP A 105 -23.48 -24.24 10.96
C ASP A 105 -24.09 -24.61 12.32
N PRO A 106 -24.79 -23.69 13.02
CA PRO A 106 -25.29 -23.97 14.35
C PRO A 106 -26.11 -25.26 14.28
N PRO A 107 -25.95 -26.19 15.24
CA PRO A 107 -26.65 -27.46 15.19
C PRO A 107 -28.14 -27.18 15.00
N ARG A 108 -28.76 -27.78 13.96
CA ARG A 108 -30.19 -27.58 13.59
C ARG A 108 -31.19 -28.06 14.65
N THR A 109 -30.74 -28.32 15.87
CA THR A 109 -31.61 -28.48 17.01
C THR A 109 -32.30 -27.14 17.30
N PRO A 110 -33.64 -27.12 17.42
CA PRO A 110 -34.34 -25.90 17.78
C PRO A 110 -33.75 -25.38 19.10
N ALA A 111 -33.43 -24.09 19.13
CA ALA A 111 -32.97 -23.43 20.34
C ALA A 111 -33.97 -23.72 21.48
N VAL A 112 -33.59 -24.62 22.39
CA VAL A 112 -34.27 -24.73 23.67
C VAL A 112 -33.87 -23.49 24.44
N ILE A 113 -34.74 -22.49 24.42
CA ILE A 113 -34.74 -21.46 25.45
C ILE A 113 -35.06 -22.20 26.75
N GLN A 114 -34.04 -22.49 27.55
CA GLN A 114 -34.27 -22.93 28.91
C GLN A 114 -34.67 -21.69 29.72
N ALA A 115 -35.98 -21.49 29.80
CA ALA A 115 -36.61 -20.53 30.67
C ALA A 115 -36.31 -20.87 32.14
N ALA A 116 -35.94 -19.82 32.88
CA ALA A 116 -36.10 -19.60 34.33
C ALA A 116 -35.86 -20.78 35.30
N ALA A 117 -34.87 -20.60 36.18
CA ALA A 117 -34.96 -21.10 37.55
C ALA A 117 -34.58 -19.97 38.51
N ASN A 118 -35.58 -19.55 39.28
CA ASN A 118 -35.50 -18.61 40.38
C ASN A 118 -34.54 -19.11 41.47
N TRP A 119 -33.86 -18.18 42.12
CA TRP A 119 -33.41 -18.34 43.50
C TRP A 119 -33.78 -17.05 44.26
N ASP A 120 -34.36 -17.25 45.43
CA ASP A 120 -34.98 -16.26 46.33
C ASP A 120 -34.05 -15.12 46.80
#